data_AF-A0A9X1WRP5-F1
#
_entry.id   AF-A0A9X1WRP5-F1
#
_cell.length_a   1.000
_cell.length_b   1.000
_cell.length_c   1.000
_cell.angle_alpha   90.00
_cell.angle_beta   90.00
_cell.angle_gamma   90.00
#
_symmetry.space_group_name_H-M   'P 1'
#
loop_
_entity.id
_entity.type
_entity.pdbx_description
1 polymer ?
#
loop_
_entity_poly.entity_id
_entity_poly.type
_entity_poly.pdbx_seq_one_letter_code
_entity_poly.pdbx_strand_id
1 'polypeptide(L)'
;MKTKKTNAHPGDLFVVVLPDGRYGAIRIINQVDKSLLIAVTTYLEPRIPSVSDQQLQMILIQNRFSYKNESAISWYDGKIPKDFLYIGNIPVSEHEKMVECNKYSGSLSSSCAHPVYWEWRWLNDRENYENEIQAERLKREEENKHRIHVPKQMMTDVEFWTYISMLDLQQKDEEDAASPLVMKLAKTSVSNIKRFDETLAYKLYLLDTKEHAKQIGEFAYNEEEDYISADGFLYARCAAVAKGKFFYELALNSPCDMPKDEGFEILISIAHEAYVKRTGKEYYYGTGCSYESFENKEGWR
;
A
#
# COMPACT_ATOMS: atom_id res chain seq x y z
N MET A 1 30.17 -16.33 17.24
CA MET A 1 29.12 -17.04 17.99
C MET A 1 27.81 -16.30 17.75
N LYS A 2 26.81 -16.90 17.09
CA LYS A 2 25.54 -16.22 16.75
C LYS A 2 24.68 -16.08 18.01
N THR A 3 24.70 -14.92 18.66
CA THR A 3 23.84 -14.66 19.82
C THR A 3 22.51 -14.09 19.34
N LYS A 4 21.42 -14.85 19.54
CA LYS A 4 20.06 -14.39 19.26
C LYS A 4 19.59 -13.50 20.41
N LYS A 5 19.51 -12.20 20.18
CA LYS A 5 19.00 -11.21 21.15
C LYS A 5 17.52 -10.93 20.83
N THR A 6 16.63 -11.14 21.81
CA THR A 6 15.18 -10.92 21.63
C THR A 6 14.71 -9.55 22.08
N ASN A 7 15.50 -8.85 22.92
CA ASN A 7 15.21 -7.52 23.42
C ASN A 7 16.28 -6.54 22.90
N ALA A 8 15.85 -5.51 22.19
CA ALA A 8 16.71 -4.43 21.73
C ALA A 8 17.06 -3.49 22.89
N HIS A 9 18.25 -2.93 22.86
CA HIS A 9 18.68 -1.85 23.76
C HIS A 9 19.33 -0.75 22.92
N PRO A 10 19.25 0.52 23.34
CA PRO A 10 20.02 1.59 22.72
C PRO A 10 21.51 1.22 22.56
N GLY A 11 22.05 1.49 21.37
CA GLY A 11 23.39 1.16 20.93
C GLY A 11 23.53 -0.20 20.26
N ASP A 12 22.53 -1.09 20.36
CA ASP A 12 22.61 -2.41 19.74
C ASP A 12 22.75 -2.31 18.21
N LEU A 13 23.64 -3.12 17.68
CA LEU A 13 23.91 -3.25 16.25
C LEU A 13 23.33 -4.55 15.71
N PHE A 14 22.60 -4.43 14.61
CA PHE A 14 22.10 -5.57 13.85
C PHE A 14 22.51 -5.47 12.40
N VAL A 15 22.83 -6.62 11.83
CA VAL A 15 23.13 -6.80 10.41
C VAL A 15 21.96 -7.50 9.74
N VAL A 16 21.61 -7.03 8.55
CA VAL A 16 20.48 -7.49 7.75
C VAL A 16 20.97 -7.79 6.33
N VAL A 17 20.47 -8.88 5.74
CA VAL A 17 20.75 -9.22 4.34
C VAL A 17 19.89 -8.33 3.44
N LEU A 18 20.50 -7.69 2.45
CA LEU A 18 19.87 -6.78 1.49
C LEU A 18 19.44 -7.53 0.23
N PRO A 19 18.61 -6.93 -0.65
CA PRO A 19 18.05 -7.61 -1.82
C PRO A 19 19.08 -8.21 -2.78
N ASP A 20 20.28 -7.63 -2.85
CA ASP A 20 21.38 -8.09 -3.70
C ASP A 20 22.35 -9.06 -2.99
N GLY A 21 22.01 -9.51 -1.78
CA GLY A 21 22.81 -10.43 -0.99
C GLY A 21 23.93 -9.79 -0.17
N ARG A 22 24.17 -8.48 -0.29
CA ARG A 22 25.08 -7.75 0.61
C ARG A 22 24.45 -7.58 2.00
N TYR A 23 25.25 -7.10 2.94
CA TYR A 23 24.84 -6.80 4.30
C TYR A 23 24.74 -5.30 4.52
N GLY A 24 23.61 -4.87 5.08
CA GLY A 24 23.43 -3.55 5.69
C GLY A 24 23.46 -3.67 7.21
N ALA A 25 23.75 -2.57 7.90
CA ALA A 25 23.69 -2.53 9.36
C ALA A 25 22.84 -1.38 9.88
N ILE A 26 22.14 -1.65 10.99
CA ILE A 26 21.31 -0.69 11.71
C ILE A 26 21.77 -0.57 13.16
N ARG A 27 21.54 0.60 13.76
CA ARG A 27 21.75 0.90 15.17
C ARG A 27 20.42 1.28 15.83
N ILE A 28 20.16 0.70 16.99
CA ILE A 28 19.05 1.13 17.84
C ILE A 28 19.49 2.41 18.58
N ILE A 29 18.82 3.53 18.35
CA ILE A 29 19.15 4.82 18.97
C ILE A 29 18.33 5.03 20.24
N ASN A 30 17.04 4.69 20.20
CA ASN A 30 16.13 4.87 21.32
C ASN A 30 15.02 3.81 21.28
N GLN A 31 14.30 3.66 22.39
CA GLN A 31 13.12 2.82 22.51
C GLN A 31 12.07 3.52 23.38
N VAL A 32 10.84 3.56 22.89
CA VAL A 32 9.66 4.02 23.63
C VAL A 32 8.60 2.93 23.49
N ASP A 33 8.17 2.36 24.62
CA ASP A 33 7.27 1.21 24.66
C ASP A 33 7.72 0.04 23.75
N LYS A 34 6.96 -0.21 22.67
CA LYS A 34 7.21 -1.26 21.68
C LYS A 34 7.83 -0.73 20.38
N SER A 35 8.13 0.56 20.33
CA SER A 35 8.67 1.25 19.16
C SER A 35 10.17 1.49 19.34
N LEU A 36 10.93 1.27 18.27
CA LEU A 36 12.37 1.42 18.22
C LEU A 36 12.74 2.55 17.26
N LEU A 37 13.55 3.50 17.72
CA LEU A 37 14.17 4.49 16.86
C LEU A 37 15.43 3.88 16.27
N ILE A 38 15.45 3.73 14.95
CA ILE A 38 16.51 3.01 14.25
C ILE A 38 17.24 3.96 13.31
N ALA A 39 18.57 3.97 13.41
CA ALA A 39 19.45 4.61 12.44
C ALA A 39 20.06 3.57 11.50
N VAL A 40 19.98 3.83 10.20
CA VAL A 40 20.68 3.04 9.19
C VAL A 40 22.10 3.54 9.06
N THR A 41 23.07 2.62 9.10
CA THR A 41 24.49 2.97 8.96
C THR A 41 24.89 3.03 7.49
N THR A 42 26.07 3.58 7.19
CA THR A 42 26.63 3.57 5.83
C THR A 42 27.15 2.20 5.37
N TYR A 43 27.17 1.20 6.26
CA TYR A 43 27.75 -0.11 5.95
C TYR A 43 26.98 -0.84 4.84
N LEU A 44 27.69 -1.22 3.77
CA LEU A 44 27.15 -1.97 2.65
C LEU A 44 28.22 -2.85 2.00
N GLU A 45 28.34 -4.10 2.44
CA GLU A 45 29.43 -5.00 2.01
C GLU A 45 28.98 -6.47 1.92
N PRO A 46 29.66 -7.34 1.16
CA PRO A 46 29.28 -8.75 1.01
C PRO A 46 29.65 -9.64 2.20
N ARG A 47 30.19 -9.07 3.29
CA ARG A 47 30.63 -9.80 4.49
C ARG A 47 29.98 -9.20 5.73
N ILE A 48 29.95 -9.95 6.82
CA ILE A 48 29.48 -9.44 8.11
C ILE A 48 30.62 -8.59 8.71
N PRO A 49 30.35 -7.36 9.17
CA PRO A 49 31.37 -6.48 9.73
C PRO A 49 31.85 -6.92 11.11
N SER A 50 33.05 -6.47 11.47
CA SER A 50 33.46 -6.38 12.87
C SER A 50 32.77 -5.19 13.53
N VAL A 51 32.45 -5.28 14.82
CA VAL A 51 31.87 -4.16 15.60
C VAL A 51 32.75 -2.90 15.59
N SER A 52 34.04 -3.04 15.27
CA SER A 52 35.01 -1.93 15.17
C SER A 52 35.00 -1.22 13.80
N ASP A 53 34.17 -1.65 12.85
CA ASP A 53 34.08 -1.04 11.52
C ASP A 53 33.54 0.40 11.63
N GLN A 54 34.25 1.36 11.04
CA GLN A 54 33.90 2.78 11.14
C GLN A 54 32.58 3.11 10.45
N GLN A 55 32.20 2.36 9.40
CA GLN A 55 30.93 2.57 8.69
C GLN A 55 29.72 2.34 9.59
N LEU A 56 29.86 1.51 10.64
CA LEU A 56 28.81 1.25 11.62
C LEU A 56 28.51 2.47 12.51
N GLN A 57 29.45 3.40 12.65
CA GLN A 57 29.26 4.62 13.43
C GLN A 57 28.61 5.74 12.62
N MET A 58 28.77 5.71 11.29
CA MET A 58 28.25 6.75 10.40
C MET A 58 26.79 6.46 10.04
N ILE A 59 25.90 7.38 10.42
CA ILE A 59 24.49 7.35 10.00
C ILE A 59 24.41 7.75 8.53
N LEU A 60 23.67 6.97 7.74
CA LEU A 60 23.46 7.23 6.33
C LEU A 60 22.70 8.55 6.12
N ILE A 61 23.19 9.36 5.19
CA ILE A 61 22.49 10.53 4.66
C ILE A 61 21.88 10.19 3.30
N GLN A 62 20.62 10.57 3.11
CA GLN A 62 19.82 10.27 1.92
C GLN A 62 19.62 11.54 1.08
N ASN A 63 19.81 11.40 -0.23
CA ASN A 63 19.63 12.46 -1.23
C ASN A 63 18.85 11.98 -2.47
N ARG A 64 18.48 10.70 -2.54
CA ARG A 64 17.65 10.18 -3.65
C ARG A 64 16.21 10.69 -3.57
N PHE A 65 15.56 10.80 -4.73
CA PHE A 65 14.14 11.17 -4.86
C PHE A 65 13.79 12.49 -4.14
N SER A 66 12.83 12.45 -3.20
CA SER A 66 12.41 13.59 -2.40
C SER A 66 13.33 13.88 -1.21
N TYR A 67 14.23 12.97 -0.84
CA TYR A 67 15.16 13.19 0.28
C TYR A 67 16.19 14.25 -0.09
N LYS A 68 16.45 15.18 0.84
CA LYS A 68 17.44 16.25 0.67
C LYS A 68 18.31 16.36 1.92
N ASN A 69 19.49 15.75 1.88
CA ASN A 69 20.45 15.72 2.98
C ASN A 69 19.82 15.22 4.30
N GLU A 70 19.01 14.17 4.22
CA GLU A 70 18.27 13.65 5.38
C GLU A 70 18.93 12.44 6.00
N SER A 71 19.06 12.43 7.33
CA SER A 71 19.49 11.24 8.05
C SER A 71 18.46 10.10 7.91
N ALA A 72 18.95 8.88 7.66
CA ALA A 72 18.18 7.66 7.59
C ALA A 72 17.84 7.13 9.00
N ILE A 73 17.00 7.88 9.70
CA ILE A 73 16.51 7.58 11.05
C ILE A 73 14.99 7.54 11.01
N SER A 74 14.35 6.51 11.58
CA SER A 74 12.89 6.40 11.67
C SER A 74 12.45 5.50 12.82
N TRP A 75 11.23 5.71 13.30
CA TRP A 75 10.55 4.84 14.26
C TRP A 75 9.93 3.63 13.57
N TYR A 76 10.07 2.47 14.21
CA TYR A 76 9.47 1.21 13.79
C TYR A 76 8.83 0.48 14.97
N ASP A 77 7.71 -0.17 14.75
CA ASP A 77 7.03 -0.96 15.78
C ASP A 77 7.41 -2.44 15.75
N GLY A 78 7.54 -3.03 16.93
CA GLY A 78 7.64 -4.47 17.09
C GLY A 78 8.98 -4.93 17.65
N LYS A 79 9.20 -6.25 17.56
CA LYS A 79 10.39 -6.91 18.10
C LYS A 79 11.41 -7.11 17.01
N ILE A 80 12.68 -7.24 17.40
CA ILE A 80 13.76 -7.61 16.48
C ILE A 80 13.41 -8.91 15.73
N PRO A 81 13.32 -8.87 14.39
CA PRO A 81 13.06 -10.05 13.58
C PRO A 81 14.15 -11.13 13.71
N LYS A 82 13.79 -12.39 13.46
CA LYS A 82 14.69 -13.55 13.68
C LYS A 82 15.86 -13.60 12.70
N ASP A 83 15.72 -12.96 11.56
CA ASP A 83 16.68 -12.83 10.48
C ASP A 83 17.70 -11.72 10.70
N PHE A 84 17.54 -10.91 11.77
CA PHE A 84 18.51 -9.88 12.15
C PHE A 84 19.65 -10.53 12.93
N LEU A 85 20.88 -10.24 12.53
CA LEU A 85 22.06 -10.75 13.20
C LEU A 85 22.64 -9.71 14.14
N TYR A 86 22.57 -9.95 15.45
CA TYR A 86 23.26 -9.13 16.44
C TYR A 86 24.77 -9.26 16.30
N ILE A 87 25.48 -8.14 16.22
CA ILE A 87 26.95 -8.11 16.06
C ILE A 87 27.70 -7.35 17.16
N GLY A 88 26.98 -6.62 18.03
CA GLY A 88 27.59 -5.88 19.13
C GLY A 88 26.77 -4.67 19.56
N ASN A 89 27.41 -3.79 20.33
CA ASN A 89 26.80 -2.56 20.81
C ASN A 89 27.81 -1.43 20.65
N ILE A 90 27.39 -0.34 20.01
CA ILE A 90 28.11 0.95 19.98
C ILE A 90 27.28 1.94 20.79
N PRO A 91 27.79 2.42 21.94
CA PRO A 91 27.05 3.34 22.80
C PRO A 91 26.50 4.53 22.03
N VAL A 92 25.24 4.89 22.32
CA VAL A 92 24.58 6.07 21.77
C VAL A 92 25.24 7.31 22.35
N SER A 93 25.74 8.19 21.49
CA SER A 93 26.37 9.46 21.88
C SER A 93 25.35 10.44 22.46
N GLU A 94 25.82 11.44 23.22
CA GLU A 94 24.93 12.49 23.76
C GLU A 94 24.19 13.25 22.66
N HIS A 95 24.81 13.44 21.48
CA HIS A 95 24.14 14.08 20.34
C HIS A 95 23.02 13.19 19.78
N GLU A 96 23.27 11.89 19.61
CA GLU A 96 22.28 10.93 19.11
C GLU A 96 21.08 10.78 20.07
N LYS A 97 21.28 10.94 21.38
CA LYS A 97 20.19 10.94 22.38
C LYS A 97 19.23 12.12 22.21
N MET A 98 19.71 13.23 21.66
CA MET A 98 18.92 14.46 21.45
C MET A 98 18.25 14.50 20.08
N VAL A 99 18.37 13.44 19.26
CA VAL A 99 17.74 13.39 17.94
C VAL A 99 16.23 13.28 18.09
N GLU A 100 15.52 14.34 17.71
CA GLU A 100 14.07 14.31 17.50
C GLU A 100 13.78 13.74 16.11
N CYS A 101 12.87 12.78 16.04
CA CYS A 101 12.49 12.13 14.79
C CYS A 101 10.97 11.91 14.75
N ASN A 102 10.31 12.58 13.79
CA ASN A 102 8.88 12.46 13.55
C ASN A 102 8.57 11.47 12.41
N LYS A 103 9.58 10.79 11.86
CA LYS A 103 9.42 9.78 10.80
C LYS A 103 9.05 8.45 11.42
N TYR A 104 7.93 7.87 10.96
CA TYR A 104 7.44 6.55 11.34
C TYR A 104 7.33 5.66 10.10
N SER A 105 7.77 4.41 10.22
CA SER A 105 7.94 3.48 9.07
C SER A 105 7.25 2.14 9.27
N GLY A 106 6.27 2.07 10.18
CA GLY A 106 5.43 0.90 10.39
C GLY A 106 6.12 -0.23 11.16
N SER A 107 5.74 -1.47 10.86
CA SER A 107 6.29 -2.66 11.54
C SER A 107 7.74 -2.93 11.14
N LEU A 108 8.58 -3.27 12.12
CA LEU A 108 9.99 -3.60 11.92
C LEU A 108 10.16 -4.88 11.08
N SER A 109 10.88 -4.74 9.97
CA SER A 109 11.29 -5.84 9.09
C SER A 109 12.65 -5.54 8.45
N SER A 110 13.20 -6.46 7.66
CA SER A 110 14.48 -6.27 6.97
C SER A 110 14.53 -5.02 6.07
N SER A 111 13.37 -4.52 5.65
CA SER A 111 13.25 -3.27 4.89
C SER A 111 13.82 -2.06 5.61
N CYS A 112 13.93 -2.08 6.95
CA CYS A 112 14.51 -0.98 7.71
C CYS A 112 15.97 -0.69 7.33
N ALA A 113 16.71 -1.68 6.79
CA ALA A 113 18.08 -1.51 6.32
C ALA A 113 18.18 -1.12 4.83
N HIS A 114 17.09 -1.21 4.06
CA HIS A 114 17.09 -0.95 2.62
C HIS A 114 17.54 0.46 2.20
N PRO A 115 17.41 1.53 3.01
CA PRO A 115 17.92 2.85 2.63
C PRO A 115 19.37 2.85 2.14
N VAL A 116 20.28 2.08 2.77
CA VAL A 116 21.71 2.04 2.35
C VAL A 116 21.87 1.41 0.96
N TYR A 117 21.09 0.37 0.67
CA TYR A 117 21.06 -0.28 -0.63
C TYR A 117 20.55 0.66 -1.72
N TRP A 118 19.42 1.33 -1.48
CA TRP A 118 18.81 2.21 -2.46
C TRP A 118 19.63 3.48 -2.72
N GLU A 119 20.24 4.05 -1.68
CA GLU A 119 21.13 5.19 -1.84
C GLU A 119 22.36 4.81 -2.66
N TRP A 120 22.98 3.65 -2.36
CA TRP A 120 24.10 3.16 -3.15
C TRP A 120 23.71 2.92 -4.60
N ARG A 121 22.55 2.31 -4.87
CA ARG A 121 22.07 2.08 -6.24
C ARG A 121 21.86 3.38 -6.98
N TRP A 122 21.24 4.36 -6.34
CA TRP A 122 21.02 5.67 -6.94
C TRP A 122 22.33 6.38 -7.31
N LEU A 123 23.39 6.19 -6.51
CA LEU A 123 24.68 6.84 -6.73
C LEU A 123 25.62 6.08 -7.68
N ASN A 124 25.54 4.74 -7.71
CA ASN A 124 26.54 3.89 -8.37
C ASN A 124 25.96 2.97 -9.47
N ASP A 125 24.65 2.75 -9.49
CA ASP A 125 23.95 1.77 -10.33
C ASP A 125 22.65 2.35 -10.93
N ARG A 126 22.64 3.67 -11.15
CA ARG A 126 21.43 4.41 -11.48
C ARG A 126 20.79 3.96 -12.79
N GLU A 127 21.60 3.78 -13.82
CA GLU A 127 21.13 3.39 -15.15
C GLU A 127 20.48 2.01 -15.11
N ASN A 128 21.09 1.02 -14.45
CA ASN A 128 20.49 -0.30 -14.30
C ASN A 128 19.21 -0.24 -13.47
N TYR A 129 19.18 0.57 -12.40
CA TYR A 129 17.95 0.80 -11.63
C TYR A 129 16.82 1.38 -12.46
N GLU A 130 17.09 2.43 -13.21
CA GLU A 130 16.10 3.06 -14.09
C GLU A 130 15.63 2.08 -15.18
N ASN A 131 16.54 1.28 -15.75
CA ASN A 131 16.22 0.25 -16.73
C ASN A 131 15.36 -0.88 -16.13
N GLU A 132 15.63 -1.35 -14.92
CA GLU A 132 14.82 -2.35 -14.22
C GLU A 132 13.40 -1.84 -13.96
N ILE A 133 13.27 -0.61 -13.46
CA ILE A 133 11.97 0.02 -13.21
C ILE A 133 11.21 0.19 -14.52
N GLN A 134 11.87 0.62 -15.59
CA GLN A 134 11.24 0.76 -16.90
C GLN A 134 10.83 -0.59 -17.49
N ALA A 135 11.67 -1.61 -17.38
CA ALA A 135 11.35 -2.96 -17.83
C ALA A 135 10.17 -3.56 -17.05
N GLU A 136 10.09 -3.32 -15.74
CA GLU A 136 8.95 -3.74 -14.92
C GLU A 136 7.67 -3.02 -15.32
N ARG A 137 7.73 -1.71 -15.60
CA ARG A 137 6.59 -0.94 -16.11
C ARG A 137 6.10 -1.49 -17.45
N LEU A 138 6.99 -1.64 -18.44
CA LEU A 138 6.64 -2.18 -19.75
C LEU A 138 6.07 -3.61 -19.66
N LYS A 139 6.63 -4.44 -18.77
CA LYS A 139 6.11 -5.78 -18.52
C LYS A 139 4.69 -5.73 -17.96
N ARG A 140 4.42 -4.88 -16.96
CA ARG A 140 3.07 -4.70 -16.39
C ARG A 140 2.09 -4.16 -17.43
N GLU A 141 2.51 -3.21 -18.26
CA GLU A 141 1.70 -2.67 -19.36
C GLU A 141 1.34 -3.76 -20.38
N GLU A 142 2.30 -4.60 -20.77
CA GLU A 142 2.08 -5.70 -21.71
C GLU A 142 1.20 -6.81 -21.12
N GLU A 143 1.39 -7.13 -19.83
CA GLU A 143 0.52 -8.04 -19.08
C GLU A 143 -0.91 -7.49 -19.00
N ASN A 144 -1.06 -6.20 -18.69
CA ASN A 144 -2.36 -5.51 -18.65
C ASN A 144 -2.99 -5.42 -20.04
N LYS A 145 -2.21 -5.33 -21.13
CA LYS A 145 -2.73 -5.32 -22.50
C LYS A 145 -3.49 -6.61 -22.82
N HIS A 146 -2.98 -7.74 -22.36
CA HIS A 146 -3.54 -9.07 -22.60
C HIS A 146 -4.42 -9.59 -21.45
N ARG A 147 -4.62 -8.78 -20.40
CA ARG A 147 -5.45 -9.16 -19.26
C ARG A 147 -6.89 -9.32 -19.72
N ILE A 148 -7.43 -10.52 -19.47
CA ILE A 148 -8.84 -10.81 -19.67
C ILE A 148 -9.58 -10.40 -18.40
N HIS A 149 -10.44 -9.39 -18.51
CA HIS A 149 -11.26 -8.89 -17.40
C HIS A 149 -12.52 -9.74 -17.26
N VAL A 150 -12.39 -10.90 -16.61
CA VAL A 150 -13.52 -11.78 -16.29
C VAL A 150 -13.50 -12.06 -14.79
N PRO A 151 -14.62 -11.86 -14.07
CA PRO A 151 -14.69 -12.13 -12.64
C PRO A 151 -14.42 -13.61 -12.36
N LYS A 152 -13.76 -13.92 -11.25
CA LYS A 152 -13.48 -15.31 -10.86
C LYS A 152 -14.75 -15.98 -10.34
N GLN A 153 -15.02 -15.84 -9.04
CA GLN A 153 -16.22 -16.37 -8.43
C GLN A 153 -16.96 -15.23 -7.75
N MET A 154 -18.13 -14.90 -8.27
CA MET A 154 -18.99 -13.86 -7.70
C MET A 154 -19.95 -14.44 -6.65
N MET A 155 -20.53 -13.55 -5.85
CA MET A 155 -21.76 -13.85 -5.12
C MET A 155 -22.97 -13.63 -6.01
N THR A 156 -24.14 -14.08 -5.56
CA THR A 156 -25.38 -13.78 -6.28
C THR A 156 -25.71 -12.30 -6.14
N ASP A 157 -26.44 -11.75 -7.10
CA ASP A 157 -26.87 -10.35 -7.06
C ASP A 157 -27.66 -10.04 -5.78
N VAL A 158 -28.55 -10.95 -5.36
CA VAL A 158 -29.35 -10.80 -4.13
C VAL A 158 -28.46 -10.71 -2.89
N GLU A 159 -27.45 -11.58 -2.78
CA GLU A 159 -26.49 -11.53 -1.67
C GLU A 159 -25.70 -10.22 -1.67
N PHE A 160 -25.19 -9.80 -2.84
CA PHE A 160 -24.41 -8.57 -2.97
C PHE A 160 -25.19 -7.34 -2.52
N TRP A 161 -26.40 -7.16 -3.03
CA TRP A 161 -27.22 -6.01 -2.66
C TRP A 161 -27.69 -6.03 -1.21
N THR A 162 -27.83 -7.23 -0.61
CA THR A 162 -28.09 -7.37 0.83
C THR A 162 -26.91 -6.85 1.67
N TYR A 163 -25.67 -7.04 1.20
CA TYR A 163 -24.49 -6.45 1.84
C TYR A 163 -24.45 -4.94 1.66
N ILE A 164 -24.63 -4.45 0.42
CA ILE A 164 -24.62 -3.01 0.13
C ILE A 164 -25.69 -2.26 0.95
N SER A 165 -26.87 -2.86 1.18
CA SER A 165 -27.92 -2.24 2.01
C SER A 165 -27.54 -2.07 3.49
N MET A 166 -26.39 -2.58 3.94
CA MET A 166 -25.88 -2.37 5.30
C MET A 166 -25.08 -1.07 5.45
N LEU A 167 -24.76 -0.38 4.34
CA LEU A 167 -24.11 0.92 4.40
C LEU A 167 -25.04 1.95 5.06
N ASP A 168 -24.52 2.71 6.02
CA ASP A 168 -25.24 3.79 6.69
C ASP A 168 -24.86 5.14 6.10
N LEU A 169 -25.41 5.45 4.92
CA LEU A 169 -25.10 6.68 4.17
C LEU A 169 -25.59 7.98 4.84
N GLN A 170 -26.21 7.90 6.02
CA GLN A 170 -26.55 9.07 6.83
C GLN A 170 -25.37 9.55 7.68
N GLN A 171 -24.33 8.73 7.82
CA GLN A 171 -23.11 9.14 8.51
C GLN A 171 -22.34 10.16 7.68
N LYS A 172 -21.66 11.07 8.39
CA LYS A 172 -20.80 12.08 7.75
C LYS A 172 -19.46 11.51 7.31
N ASP A 173 -19.00 10.49 8.02
CA ASP A 173 -17.72 9.84 7.80
C ASP A 173 -17.97 8.52 7.04
N GLU A 174 -17.16 8.28 6.00
CA GLU A 174 -17.33 7.09 5.15
C GLU A 174 -16.94 5.79 5.88
N GLU A 175 -15.94 5.82 6.77
CA GLU A 175 -15.55 4.65 7.57
C GLU A 175 -16.70 4.25 8.50
N ASP A 176 -17.33 5.23 9.16
CA ASP A 176 -18.52 5.00 9.98
C ASP A 176 -19.69 4.46 9.15
N ALA A 177 -19.90 4.99 7.93
CA ALA A 177 -20.94 4.52 7.01
C ALA A 177 -20.70 3.06 6.57
N ALA A 178 -19.45 2.66 6.34
CA ALA A 178 -19.07 1.33 5.87
C ALA A 178 -18.95 0.28 7.00
N SER A 179 -18.74 0.73 8.24
CA SER A 179 -18.49 -0.10 9.42
C SER A 179 -19.47 -1.26 9.60
N PRO A 180 -20.81 -1.11 9.45
CA PRO A 180 -21.74 -2.22 9.60
C PRO A 180 -21.49 -3.35 8.59
N LEU A 181 -21.19 -2.99 7.34
CA LEU A 181 -20.88 -3.94 6.28
C LEU A 181 -19.54 -4.64 6.52
N VAL A 182 -18.48 -3.89 6.85
CA VAL A 182 -17.15 -4.44 7.20
C VAL A 182 -17.28 -5.45 8.34
N MET A 183 -18.02 -5.07 9.40
CA MET A 183 -18.29 -5.92 10.56
C MET A 183 -19.06 -7.19 10.20
N LYS A 184 -20.01 -7.11 9.27
CA LYS A 184 -20.75 -8.26 8.78
C LYS A 184 -19.85 -9.19 7.98
N LEU A 185 -19.11 -8.68 7.00
CA LEU A 185 -18.24 -9.47 6.13
C LEU A 185 -17.11 -10.16 6.91
N ALA A 186 -16.52 -9.50 7.92
CA ALA A 186 -15.49 -10.10 8.76
C ALA A 186 -15.95 -11.38 9.50
N LYS A 187 -17.26 -11.49 9.79
CA LYS A 187 -17.88 -12.67 10.41
C LYS A 187 -18.17 -13.80 9.42
N THR A 188 -18.02 -13.58 8.12
CA THR A 188 -18.22 -14.58 7.05
C THR A 188 -16.91 -15.26 6.64
N SER A 189 -16.95 -16.25 5.75
CA SER A 189 -15.73 -16.93 5.29
C SER A 189 -14.83 -16.01 4.45
N VAL A 190 -13.51 -16.28 4.43
CA VAL A 190 -12.56 -15.60 3.52
C VAL A 190 -13.01 -15.74 2.07
N SER A 191 -13.60 -16.88 1.70
CA SER A 191 -14.16 -17.09 0.37
C SER A 191 -15.30 -16.13 0.07
N ASN A 192 -16.16 -15.82 1.05
CA ASN A 192 -17.25 -14.86 0.85
C ASN A 192 -16.75 -13.41 0.75
N ILE A 193 -15.70 -13.05 1.50
CA ILE A 193 -15.05 -11.75 1.36
C ILE A 193 -14.51 -11.58 -0.07
N LYS A 194 -13.80 -12.59 -0.59
CA LYS A 194 -13.30 -12.59 -1.98
C LYS A 194 -14.42 -12.53 -3.01
N ARG A 195 -15.53 -13.24 -2.78
CA ARG A 195 -16.70 -13.19 -3.68
C ARG A 195 -17.38 -11.82 -3.67
N PHE A 196 -17.38 -11.13 -2.53
CA PHE A 196 -17.89 -9.75 -2.42
C PHE A 196 -17.03 -8.82 -3.27
N ASP A 197 -15.72 -8.91 -3.09
CA ASP A 197 -14.70 -8.16 -3.81
C ASP A 197 -14.79 -8.35 -5.33
N GLU A 198 -14.84 -9.61 -5.80
CA GLU A 198 -15.06 -9.94 -7.23
C GLU A 198 -16.36 -9.32 -7.78
N THR A 199 -17.44 -9.33 -6.99
CA THR A 199 -18.73 -8.82 -7.44
C THR A 199 -18.72 -7.29 -7.49
N LEU A 200 -18.17 -6.63 -6.47
CA LEU A 200 -17.99 -5.19 -6.44
C LEU A 200 -17.14 -4.71 -7.62
N ALA A 201 -15.96 -5.32 -7.81
CA ALA A 201 -15.05 -4.96 -8.88
C ALA A 201 -15.71 -5.09 -10.25
N TYR A 202 -16.50 -6.14 -10.47
CA TYR A 202 -17.25 -6.30 -11.72
C TYR A 202 -18.34 -5.24 -11.91
N LYS A 203 -19.10 -4.89 -10.86
CA LYS A 203 -20.13 -3.85 -10.95
C LYS A 203 -19.53 -2.49 -11.30
N LEU A 204 -18.38 -2.15 -10.71
CA LEU A 204 -17.63 -0.93 -11.02
C LEU A 204 -17.04 -0.95 -12.44
N TYR A 205 -16.49 -2.09 -12.86
CA TYR A 205 -16.00 -2.30 -14.22
C TYR A 205 -17.08 -2.06 -15.29
N LEU A 206 -18.32 -2.48 -15.04
CA LEU A 206 -19.42 -2.26 -15.99
C LEU A 206 -19.80 -0.78 -16.17
N LEU A 207 -19.57 0.06 -15.15
CA LEU A 207 -19.77 1.51 -15.24
C LEU A 207 -18.55 2.23 -15.82
N ASP A 208 -17.42 1.55 -16.01
CA ASP A 208 -16.18 2.13 -16.56
C ASP A 208 -16.33 2.37 -18.06
N THR A 209 -17.03 3.43 -18.46
CA THR A 209 -17.15 3.81 -19.87
C THR A 209 -16.99 5.31 -20.04
N LYS A 210 -16.57 5.73 -21.23
CA LYS A 210 -16.42 7.13 -21.60
C LYS A 210 -17.72 7.92 -21.42
N GLU A 211 -18.86 7.32 -21.71
CA GLU A 211 -20.16 7.98 -21.60
C GLU A 211 -20.57 8.21 -20.14
N HIS A 212 -20.31 7.27 -19.22
CA HIS A 212 -20.54 7.50 -17.79
C HIS A 212 -19.55 8.54 -17.23
N ALA A 213 -18.30 8.49 -17.67
CA ALA A 213 -17.24 9.42 -17.29
C ALA A 213 -17.58 10.89 -17.61
N LYS A 214 -18.36 11.15 -18.67
CA LYS A 214 -18.84 12.50 -19.03
C LYS A 214 -19.92 13.06 -18.08
N GLN A 215 -20.48 12.24 -17.19
CA GLN A 215 -21.71 12.56 -16.47
C GLN A 215 -21.54 12.72 -14.95
N ILE A 216 -20.30 12.81 -14.45
CA ILE A 216 -20.00 12.86 -13.01
C ILE A 216 -19.83 14.26 -12.41
N GLY A 217 -20.13 15.32 -13.16
CA GLY A 217 -20.07 16.71 -12.67
C GLY A 217 -18.70 17.39 -12.91
N GLU A 218 -18.16 18.07 -11.90
CA GLU A 218 -16.92 18.86 -11.94
C GLU A 218 -15.73 18.04 -12.46
N PHE A 219 -15.67 16.77 -12.09
CA PHE A 219 -14.59 15.85 -12.48
C PHE A 219 -14.86 15.09 -13.77
N ALA A 220 -15.92 15.42 -14.51
CA ALA A 220 -16.29 14.71 -15.72
C ALA A 220 -15.22 14.77 -16.81
N TYR A 221 -15.24 13.76 -17.67
CA TYR A 221 -14.36 13.71 -18.83
C TYR A 221 -14.59 14.92 -19.74
N ASN A 222 -13.53 15.69 -19.93
CA ASN A 222 -13.50 16.85 -20.80
C ASN A 222 -12.92 16.44 -22.16
N GLU A 223 -13.76 16.49 -23.21
CA GLU A 223 -13.34 16.18 -24.58
C GLU A 223 -12.31 17.16 -25.15
N GLU A 224 -12.35 18.43 -24.74
CA GLU A 224 -11.42 19.45 -25.24
C GLU A 224 -10.00 19.26 -24.67
N GLU A 225 -9.92 18.83 -23.41
CA GLU A 225 -8.66 18.61 -22.69
C GLU A 225 -8.16 17.16 -22.77
N ASP A 226 -8.98 16.25 -23.32
CA ASP A 226 -8.77 14.79 -23.27
C ASP A 226 -8.40 14.29 -21.87
N TYR A 227 -9.11 14.81 -20.87
CA TYR A 227 -8.76 14.65 -19.46
C TYR A 227 -9.96 14.27 -18.60
N ILE A 228 -9.73 13.40 -17.62
CA ILE A 228 -10.64 13.09 -16.52
C ILE A 228 -9.84 12.80 -15.26
N SER A 229 -10.40 13.12 -14.09
CA SER A 229 -9.91 12.59 -12.82
C SER A 229 -10.24 11.10 -12.72
N ALA A 230 -9.24 10.24 -12.90
CA ALA A 230 -9.42 8.77 -12.81
C ALA A 230 -10.02 8.34 -11.46
N ASP A 231 -9.55 8.96 -10.36
CA ASP A 231 -10.04 8.71 -9.00
C ASP A 231 -11.45 9.27 -8.81
N GLY A 232 -11.71 10.50 -9.27
CA GLY A 232 -13.04 11.10 -9.20
C GLY A 232 -14.10 10.25 -9.90
N PHE A 233 -13.77 9.67 -11.05
CA PHE A 233 -14.65 8.75 -11.76
C PHE A 233 -14.86 7.43 -11.01
N LEU A 234 -13.80 6.84 -10.48
CA LEU A 234 -13.90 5.64 -9.65
C LEU A 234 -14.82 5.88 -8.44
N TYR A 235 -14.68 7.02 -7.77
CA TYR A 235 -15.46 7.33 -6.57
C TYR A 235 -16.93 7.59 -6.90
N ALA A 236 -17.23 8.22 -8.03
CA ALA A 236 -18.60 8.36 -8.52
C ALA A 236 -19.24 7.00 -8.85
N ARG A 237 -18.48 6.06 -9.45
CA ARG A 237 -18.95 4.67 -9.67
C ARG A 237 -19.20 3.96 -8.34
N CYS A 238 -18.36 4.18 -7.34
CA CYS A 238 -18.58 3.66 -5.98
C CYS A 238 -19.85 4.24 -5.35
N ALA A 239 -20.10 5.54 -5.48
CA ALA A 239 -21.32 6.18 -5.01
C ALA A 239 -22.57 5.59 -5.69
N ALA A 240 -22.51 5.29 -6.99
CA ALA A 240 -23.62 4.66 -7.72
C ALA A 240 -23.98 3.28 -7.16
N VAL A 241 -22.97 2.47 -6.83
CA VAL A 241 -23.16 1.16 -6.17
C VAL A 241 -23.67 1.35 -4.74
N ALA A 242 -23.08 2.26 -3.96
CA ALA A 242 -23.41 2.50 -2.56
C ALA A 242 -24.88 2.93 -2.36
N LYS A 243 -25.43 3.74 -3.28
CA LYS A 243 -26.85 4.13 -3.32
C LYS A 243 -27.81 2.94 -3.54
N GLY A 244 -27.27 1.77 -3.85
CA GLY A 244 -28.00 0.51 -3.90
C GLY A 244 -28.47 0.12 -5.29
N LYS A 245 -29.09 -1.07 -5.37
CA LYS A 245 -29.42 -1.76 -6.62
C LYS A 245 -30.15 -0.88 -7.63
N PHE A 246 -31.22 -0.22 -7.21
CA PHE A 246 -32.07 0.55 -8.10
C PHE A 246 -31.31 1.72 -8.74
N PHE A 247 -30.54 2.46 -7.94
CA PHE A 247 -29.74 3.57 -8.44
C PHE A 247 -28.64 3.08 -9.39
N TYR A 248 -27.93 2.02 -9.01
CA TYR A 248 -26.91 1.39 -9.85
C TYR A 248 -27.48 0.96 -11.21
N GLU A 249 -28.64 0.31 -11.23
CA GLU A 249 -29.26 -0.15 -12.48
C GLU A 249 -29.72 1.04 -13.36
N LEU A 250 -30.17 2.15 -12.77
CA LEU A 250 -30.44 3.38 -13.53
C LEU A 250 -29.17 3.92 -14.18
N ALA A 251 -28.13 4.15 -13.39
CA ALA A 251 -26.85 4.66 -13.87
C ALA A 251 -26.26 3.76 -14.97
N LEU A 252 -26.28 2.43 -14.77
CA LEU A 252 -25.75 1.45 -15.72
C LEU A 252 -26.44 1.50 -17.09
N ASN A 253 -27.75 1.77 -17.11
CA ASN A 253 -28.52 1.83 -18.35
C ASN A 253 -28.56 3.24 -18.96
N SER A 254 -28.24 4.26 -18.17
CA SER A 254 -28.39 5.67 -18.52
C SER A 254 -27.25 6.46 -17.90
N PRO A 255 -26.18 6.78 -18.67
CA PRO A 255 -25.03 7.50 -18.16
C PRO A 255 -25.36 8.82 -17.45
N CYS A 256 -26.41 9.52 -17.88
CA CYS A 256 -26.86 10.78 -17.29
C CYS A 256 -27.32 10.66 -15.82
N ASP A 257 -27.64 9.44 -15.37
CA ASP A 257 -28.06 9.13 -14.00
C ASP A 257 -26.88 8.79 -13.08
N MET A 258 -25.63 8.93 -13.56
CA MET A 258 -24.44 8.86 -12.71
C MET A 258 -24.50 9.89 -11.57
N PRO A 259 -23.95 9.57 -10.38
CA PRO A 259 -23.77 10.56 -9.32
C PRO A 259 -22.89 11.72 -9.81
N LYS A 260 -23.30 12.93 -9.48
CA LYS A 260 -22.60 14.17 -9.85
C LYS A 260 -22.01 14.79 -8.61
N ASP A 261 -20.71 15.08 -8.63
CA ASP A 261 -19.99 15.71 -7.52
C ASP A 261 -20.11 14.92 -6.21
N GLU A 262 -20.28 13.60 -6.32
CA GLU A 262 -20.47 12.67 -5.21
C GLU A 262 -19.51 11.49 -5.37
N GLY A 263 -18.91 11.06 -4.26
CA GLY A 263 -18.02 9.90 -4.17
C GLY A 263 -18.35 9.03 -2.97
N PHE A 264 -17.86 7.78 -2.99
CA PHE A 264 -17.89 6.90 -1.82
C PHE A 264 -16.67 5.97 -1.86
N GLU A 265 -15.48 6.56 -1.67
CA GLU A 265 -14.17 5.90 -1.86
C GLU A 265 -14.02 4.66 -0.98
N ILE A 266 -14.51 4.69 0.27
CA ILE A 266 -14.33 3.59 1.23
C ILE A 266 -14.81 2.22 0.70
N LEU A 267 -15.73 2.21 -0.29
CA LEU A 267 -16.33 0.99 -0.83
C LEU A 267 -15.29 -0.02 -1.33
N ILE A 268 -14.22 0.44 -1.98
CA ILE A 268 -13.15 -0.44 -2.51
C ILE A 268 -12.22 -0.99 -1.42
N SER A 269 -12.25 -0.43 -0.21
CA SER A 269 -11.45 -0.87 0.95
C SER A 269 -12.17 -1.91 1.83
N ILE A 270 -13.50 -2.03 1.71
CA ILE A 270 -14.33 -2.88 2.60
C ILE A 270 -13.86 -4.35 2.65
N ALA A 271 -13.48 -4.93 1.51
CA ALA A 271 -13.02 -6.32 1.46
C ALA A 271 -11.68 -6.51 2.19
N HIS A 272 -10.75 -5.57 2.02
CA HIS A 272 -9.47 -5.53 2.73
C HIS A 272 -9.69 -5.42 4.23
N GLU A 273 -10.47 -4.43 4.68
CA GLU A 273 -10.74 -4.20 6.09
C GLU A 273 -11.42 -5.40 6.75
N ALA A 274 -12.42 -5.98 6.10
CA ALA A 274 -13.10 -7.17 6.60
C ALA A 274 -12.14 -8.36 6.72
N TYR A 275 -11.21 -8.53 5.78
CA TYR A 275 -10.22 -9.60 5.82
C TYR A 275 -9.17 -9.39 6.92
N VAL A 276 -8.62 -8.18 7.04
CA VAL A 276 -7.67 -7.81 8.09
C VAL A 276 -8.33 -8.02 9.45
N LYS A 277 -9.56 -7.53 9.62
CA LYS A 277 -10.32 -7.68 10.87
C LYS A 277 -10.62 -9.13 11.22
N ARG A 278 -10.87 -9.97 10.22
CA ARG A 278 -11.11 -11.41 10.41
C ARG A 278 -9.84 -12.19 10.76
N THR A 279 -8.73 -11.88 10.10
CA THR A 279 -7.56 -12.77 10.06
C THR A 279 -6.34 -12.21 10.79
N GLY A 280 -6.31 -10.91 11.06
CA GLY A 280 -5.14 -10.19 11.54
C GLY A 280 -3.99 -10.13 10.52
N LYS A 281 -4.26 -10.37 9.23
CA LYS A 281 -3.27 -10.44 8.15
C LYS A 281 -3.64 -9.49 7.03
N GLU A 282 -2.62 -9.05 6.31
CA GLU A 282 -2.77 -8.25 5.09
C GLU A 282 -3.53 -9.01 4.00
N TYR A 283 -4.40 -8.30 3.28
CA TYR A 283 -5.24 -8.87 2.23
C TYR A 283 -4.57 -8.77 0.86
N TYR A 284 -4.06 -9.90 0.38
CA TYR A 284 -3.49 -10.02 -0.96
C TYR A 284 -4.42 -10.84 -1.85
N TYR A 285 -5.35 -10.17 -2.53
CA TYR A 285 -6.22 -10.78 -3.51
C TYR A 285 -6.48 -9.81 -4.66
N GLY A 286 -6.07 -10.19 -5.87
CA GLY A 286 -6.45 -9.46 -7.07
C GLY A 286 -7.72 -10.07 -7.67
N THR A 287 -8.72 -9.25 -7.94
CA THR A 287 -9.97 -9.65 -8.59
C THR A 287 -9.78 -9.97 -10.07
N GLY A 288 -10.72 -10.70 -10.67
CA GLY A 288 -10.71 -11.02 -12.09
C GLY A 288 -10.86 -9.79 -12.98
N CYS A 289 -11.80 -8.90 -12.63
CA CYS A 289 -11.93 -7.56 -13.20
C CYS A 289 -11.20 -6.55 -12.31
N SER A 290 -10.61 -5.54 -12.91
CA SER A 290 -10.09 -4.38 -12.16
C SER A 290 -11.21 -3.37 -12.04
N TYR A 291 -11.36 -2.74 -10.87
CA TYR A 291 -12.29 -1.63 -10.69
C TYR A 291 -11.69 -0.30 -11.14
N GLU A 292 -10.37 -0.23 -11.33
CA GLU A 292 -9.67 0.98 -11.77
C GLU A 292 -10.27 1.53 -13.07
N SER A 293 -10.22 2.85 -13.21
CA SER A 293 -10.71 3.54 -14.42
C SER A 293 -9.88 3.13 -15.64
N PHE A 294 -10.50 3.11 -16.83
CA PHE A 294 -9.91 2.71 -18.12
C PHE A 294 -9.63 1.21 -18.31
N GLU A 295 -10.03 0.36 -17.37
CA GLU A 295 -9.81 -1.08 -17.44
C GLU A 295 -10.83 -1.77 -18.36
N ASN A 296 -12.04 -1.23 -18.48
CA ASN A 296 -13.00 -1.62 -19.50
C ASN A 296 -12.67 -0.93 -20.84
N LYS A 297 -11.60 -1.40 -21.48
CA LYS A 297 -11.07 -0.82 -22.71
C LYS A 297 -12.11 -0.69 -23.84
N GLU A 298 -13.09 -1.58 -23.89
CA GLU A 298 -14.18 -1.48 -24.89
C GLU A 298 -15.15 -0.35 -24.55
N GLY A 299 -15.43 -0.08 -23.27
CA GLY A 299 -16.26 1.04 -22.83
C GLY A 299 -15.64 2.42 -23.07
N TRP A 300 -14.34 2.48 -23.38
CA TRP A 300 -13.59 3.70 -23.66
C TRP A 300 -13.26 3.92 -25.14
N ARG A 301 -13.69 3.01 -26.02
CA ARG A 301 -13.62 3.18 -27.48
C ARG A 301 -14.82 3.94 -28.00
#